data_AF-A0A0N8WJ91-F1
#
_entry.id   AF-A0A0N8WJ91-F1
#
_cell.length_a   1.000
_cell.length_b   1.000
_cell.length_c   1.000
_cell.angle_alpha   90.00
_cell.angle_beta   90.00
_cell.angle_gamma   90.00
#
_symmetry.space_group_name_H-M   'P 1'
#
loop_
_entity.id
_entity.type
_entity.pdbx_description
1 polymer ?
#
loop_
_entity_poly.entity_id
_entity_poly.type
_entity_poly.pdbx_seq_one_letter_code
_entity_poly.pdbx_strand_id
1 'polypeptide(L)' 'MRTVNPVDEPARPSELVTFTEIREALGVGKSRAHTITTHFAFPRPWFTDRDGRIRLWRRADVERWLDANRPGWRETTP' A
#
# COMPACT_ATOMS: atom_id res chain seq x y z
N MET A 1 -31.53 8.78 -1.03
CA MET A 1 -30.27 8.80 -0.26
C MET A 1 -29.44 7.63 -0.76
N ARG A 2 -28.43 7.88 -1.61
CA ARG A 2 -27.60 6.80 -2.19
C ARG A 2 -26.45 6.55 -1.22
N THR A 3 -26.48 5.42 -0.52
CA THR A 3 -25.35 4.92 0.27
C THR A 3 -24.23 4.59 -0.70
N VAL A 4 -23.27 5.50 -0.84
CA VAL A 4 -22.03 5.22 -1.56
C VAL A 4 -21.26 4.23 -0.70
N ASN A 5 -20.98 3.05 -1.25
CA ASN A 5 -20.17 2.05 -0.59
C ASN A 5 -18.77 2.67 -0.38
N PRO A 6 -18.15 2.66 0.81
CA PRO A 6 -16.85 3.33 1.04
C PRO A 6 -15.71 2.82 0.17
N VAL A 7 -15.89 1.69 -0.52
CA VAL A 7 -14.98 1.20 -1.56
C VAL A 7 -15.01 2.05 -2.84
N ASP A 8 -16.13 2.71 -3.15
CA ASP A 8 -16.38 3.45 -4.39
C ASP A 8 -16.00 4.95 -4.32
N GLU A 9 -15.56 5.47 -3.17
CA GLU A 9 -15.08 6.86 -3.11
C GLU A 9 -13.72 6.99 -3.84
N PRO A 10 -13.56 7.99 -4.74
CA PRO A 10 -12.27 8.25 -5.37
C PRO A 10 -11.24 8.56 -4.28
N ALA A 11 -10.13 7.83 -4.28
CA ALA A 11 -9.07 8.03 -3.31
C ALA A 11 -8.45 9.43 -3.50
N ARG A 12 -8.23 10.13 -2.40
CA ARG A 12 -7.51 11.41 -2.43
C ARG A 12 -6.01 11.15 -2.58
N PRO A 13 -5.24 12.05 -3.23
CA PRO A 13 -3.80 11.89 -3.33
C PRO A 13 -3.11 11.67 -1.96
N SER A 14 -3.61 12.30 -0.90
CA SER A 14 -3.10 12.16 0.48
C SER A 14 -3.32 10.77 1.10
N GLU A 15 -4.24 9.97 0.55
CA GLU A 15 -4.58 8.62 1.01
C GLU A 15 -3.80 7.53 0.26
N LEU A 16 -3.03 7.93 -0.77
CA LEU A 16 -2.27 7.03 -1.58
C LEU A 16 -0.82 6.96 -1.10
N VAL A 17 -0.24 5.77 -1.18
CA VAL A 17 1.17 5.53 -0.92
C VAL A 17 1.82 4.87 -2.12
N THR A 18 3.05 5.29 -2.38
CA THR A 18 3.93 4.76 -3.41
C THR A 18 4.69 3.54 -2.91
N PHE A 19 5.31 2.82 -3.85
CA PHE A 19 6.24 1.75 -3.52
C PHE A 19 7.40 2.22 -2.62
N THR A 20 7.88 3.44 -2.83
CA THR A 20 8.98 4.03 -2.08
C THR A 20 8.59 4.29 -0.62
N GLU A 21 7.41 4.87 -0.38
CA GLU A 21 6.89 5.10 0.97
C GLU A 21 6.70 3.78 1.73
N ILE A 22 6.16 2.74 1.06
CA ILE A 22 6.00 1.40 1.67
C ILE A 22 7.37 0.81 2.06
N ARG A 23 8.37 0.94 1.17
CA ARG A 23 9.73 0.46 1.43
C ARG A 23 10.35 1.17 2.64
N GLU A 24 10.17 2.48 2.73
CA GLU A 24 10.71 3.31 3.81
C GLU A 24 10.04 3.02 5.14
N ALA A 25 8.71 2.92 5.16
CA ALA A 25 7.95 2.55 6.36
C ALA A 25 8.35 1.17 6.91
N LEU A 26 8.75 0.25 6.02
CA LEU A 26 9.22 -1.07 6.40
C LEU A 26 10.72 -1.13 6.74
N GLY A 27 11.49 -0.07 6.51
CA GLY A 27 12.95 -0.08 6.66
C GLY A 27 13.66 -1.17 5.87
N VAL A 28 13.09 -1.64 4.75
CA VAL A 28 13.65 -2.76 3.96
C VAL A 28 14.30 -2.31 2.65
N GLY A 29 15.20 -3.15 2.13
CA GLY A 29 15.76 -2.98 0.79
C GLY A 29 14.72 -3.11 -0.32
N LYS A 30 15.03 -2.55 -1.50
CA LYS A 30 14.16 -2.53 -2.69
C LYS A 30 13.66 -3.93 -3.10
N SER A 31 14.55 -4.92 -3.16
CA SER A 31 14.18 -6.29 -3.53
C SER A 31 13.14 -6.88 -2.57
N ARG A 32 13.33 -6.66 -1.26
CA ARG A 32 12.40 -7.15 -0.24
C ARG A 32 11.03 -6.47 -0.32
N ALA A 33 11.00 -5.16 -0.51
CA ALA A 33 9.75 -4.42 -0.73
C ALA A 33 9.04 -4.90 -2.01
N HIS A 34 9.79 -5.21 -3.07
CA HIS A 34 9.22 -5.77 -4.30
C HIS A 34 8.54 -7.11 -4.05
N THR A 35 9.21 -8.07 -3.41
CA THR A 35 8.63 -9.37 -3.05
C THR A 35 7.35 -9.24 -2.23
N ILE A 36 7.30 -8.28 -1.30
CA ILE A 36 6.11 -8.04 -0.46
C ILE A 36 4.97 -7.50 -1.31
N THR A 37 5.21 -6.44 -2.07
CA THR A 37 4.17 -5.73 -2.84
C THR A 37 3.65 -6.48 -4.07
N THR A 38 4.35 -7.54 -4.51
CA THR A 38 3.88 -8.46 -5.56
C THR A 38 3.23 -9.73 -5.03
N HIS A 39 3.19 -9.92 -3.70
CA HIS A 39 2.57 -11.09 -3.10
C HIS A 39 1.05 -11.10 -3.35
N PHE A 40 0.46 -12.26 -3.65
CA PHE A 40 -0.96 -12.36 -4.05
C PHE A 40 -1.93 -11.84 -2.98
N ALA A 41 -1.57 -12.00 -1.71
CA ALA A 41 -2.39 -11.55 -0.57
C ALA A 41 -2.13 -10.07 -0.22
N PHE A 42 -1.11 -9.44 -0.79
CA PHE A 42 -0.87 -8.01 -0.58
C PHE A 42 -1.96 -7.19 -1.29
N PRO A 43 -2.37 -6.03 -0.74
CA PRO A 43 -3.38 -5.19 -1.39
C PRO A 43 -3.04 -4.91 -2.85
N ARG A 44 -4.06 -5.02 -3.71
CA ARG A 44 -3.92 -4.62 -5.11
C ARG A 44 -3.68 -3.10 -5.18
N PRO A 45 -2.85 -2.61 -6.10
CA PRO A 45 -2.72 -1.18 -6.33
C PRO A 45 -4.09 -0.59 -6.68
N TRP A 46 -4.40 0.56 -6.09
CA TRP A 46 -5.56 1.38 -6.47
C TRP A 46 -5.37 1.98 -7.86
N PHE A 47 -4.13 2.38 -8.18
CA PHE A 47 -3.74 2.84 -9.49
C PHE A 47 -2.45 2.15 -9.94
N THR A 48 -2.40 1.83 -11.22
CA THR A 48 -1.20 1.40 -11.92
C THR A 48 -1.13 2.21 -13.20
N ASP A 49 0.02 2.81 -13.49
CA ASP A 49 0.21 3.51 -14.76
C ASP A 49 0.25 2.51 -15.93
N ARG A 50 0.24 3.06 -17.15
CA ARG A 50 0.16 2.24 -18.37
C ARG A 50 1.28 1.22 -18.49
N ASP A 51 2.47 1.57 -18.02
CA ASP A 51 3.68 0.74 -18.14
C ASP A 51 3.91 -0.14 -16.90
N GLY A 52 3.04 -0.07 -15.89
CA GLY A 52 3.17 -0.85 -14.65
C GLY A 52 4.29 -0.40 -13.71
N ARG A 53 4.95 0.72 -14.01
CA ARG A 53 6.11 1.24 -13.27
C ARG A 53 5.67 2.00 -12.01
N ILE A 54 4.59 2.75 -12.12
CA ILE A 54 4.01 3.50 -11.01
C ILE A 54 2.82 2.72 -10.49
N ARG A 55 2.89 2.37 -9.21
CA ARG A 55 1.80 1.73 -8.47
C ARG A 55 1.52 2.56 -7.23
N LEU A 56 0.24 2.85 -7.03
CA LEU A 56 -0.26 3.55 -5.86
C LEU A 56 -1.24 2.65 -5.14
N TRP A 57 -1.10 2.55 -3.83
CA TRP A 57 -2.00 1.79 -2.98
C TRP A 57 -2.75 2.73 -2.05
N ARG A 58 -3.94 2.33 -1.63
CA ARG A 58 -4.60 2.99 -0.50
C ARG A 58 -3.79 2.69 0.75
N ARG A 59 -3.37 3.75 1.45
CA ARG A 59 -2.59 3.66 2.70
C ARG A 59 -3.27 2.76 3.71
N ALA A 60 -4.56 2.96 3.95
CA ALA A 60 -5.34 2.18 4.91
C ALA A 60 -5.33 0.67 4.62
N ASP A 61 -5.39 0.26 3.35
CA ASP A 61 -5.36 -1.17 2.98
C ASP A 61 -3.96 -1.77 3.20
N VAL A 62 -2.91 -1.02 2.88
CA VAL A 62 -1.52 -1.43 3.14
C VAL A 62 -1.27 -1.57 4.62
N GLU A 63 -1.61 -0.55 5.42
CA GLU A 63 -1.42 -0.58 6.87
C GLU A 63 -2.19 -1.73 7.51
N ARG A 64 -3.46 -1.94 7.14
CA ARG A 64 -4.26 -3.06 7.64
C ARG A 64 -3.61 -4.41 7.32
N TRP A 65 -3.07 -4.56 6.11
CA TRP A 65 -2.35 -5.78 5.74
C TRP A 65 -1.07 -5.94 6.56
N LEU A 66 -0.30 -4.87 6.75
CA LEU A 66 0.94 -4.88 7.52
C LEU A 66 0.69 -5.19 9.00
N ASP A 67 -0.33 -4.60 9.61
CA ASP A 67 -0.73 -4.88 10.99
C ASP A 67 -1.08 -6.37 11.17
N ALA A 68 -1.71 -7.00 10.18
CA ALA A 68 -2.07 -8.42 10.24
C ALA A 68 -0.91 -9.39 9.91
N ASN A 69 0.03 -9.00 9.04
CA ASN A 69 1.03 -9.93 8.47
C ASN A 69 2.46 -9.64 8.92
N ARG A 70 2.72 -8.48 9.55
CA ARG A 70 4.05 -7.97 9.90
C ARG A 70 4.03 -7.26 11.25
N PRO A 71 3.81 -7.99 12.36
CA PRO A 71 3.89 -7.40 13.70
C PRO A 71 5.24 -6.70 13.89
N GLY A 72 5.23 -5.50 14.49
CA GLY A 72 6.43 -4.68 14.72
C GLY A 72 6.82 -3.74 13.57
N TRP A 73 6.14 -3.77 12.42
CA TRP A 73 6.49 -2.90 11.28
C TRP A 73 6.43 -1.40 11.62
N ARG A 74 5.55 -1.00 12.54
CA ARG A 74 5.41 0.40 12.99
C ARG A 74 6.62 0.89 13.80
N GLU A 75 7.35 -0.02 14.43
CA GLU A 75 8.57 0.28 15.20
C GLU A 75 9.78 0.51 14.28
N THR A 76 9.64 0.20 12.99
CA THR A 76 10.70 0.37 12.00
C THR A 76 10.78 1.81 11.46
N THR A 77 9.97 2.72 12.01
CA THR A 77 10.08 4.16 11.74
C THR A 77 11.31 4.70 12.50
N PRO A 78 12.37 5.15 11.81
CA PRO A 78 13.56 5.71 12.46
C PRO A 78 13.26 7.01 13.22
#